data_AF-T0PSF7-F1
#
_entry.id   AF-T0PSF7-F1
#
_cell.length_a   1.000
_cell.length_b   1.000
_cell.length_c   1.000
_cell.angle_alpha   90.00
_cell.angle_beta   90.00
_cell.angle_gamma   90.00
#
_symmetry.space_group_name_H-M   'P 1'
#
loop_
_entity.id
_entity.type
_entity.pdbx_description
1 polymer ?
#
loop_
_entity_poly.entity_id
_entity_poly.type
_entity_poly.pdbx_seq_one_letter_code
_entity_poly.pdbx_strand_id
1 'polypeptide(L)'
;MRRPSTAKPAPTTAKPATMKYERTSRPATKSGEQRKQTSAGAATAKAFAIKTLLGYIEANDFQRAWDELDKCKLPDQKATTQEKKKRGEAESVVLYSDSICELYGNEAGELRKSILFKLLREPEMKGLLEHDAMALMLHLKWKHFGNKMYIQQCLLYLLLLLTLTLSVSMDLDNGPTPEFHGQLLLCLHGSVALGLGFGATFLLTPDTNRKQWGLATFGVIAIVDVALWFVSELIASHTDWIWFVRINNLLLSTVASYFIWFEVLELYGEVNENATKNGGFCVALEALVDYFKSFVDKPASHYFESTFNKLQLPLFVAIFIFGFCEVLAPSSGDAELYVSITLTFATWALSIQYLEVHETAGYLIPMMKHMLDDVLKFMAFYVPFLGAYTIAYYLLFQGRNEAAYNTMSHSFVTAFLVLVGQIDADPFEKLPSPGPIVLGYTLLLTHATLVIVLLLNVLIAMMNATMATDMETAQLDAIVSFAECILRSEKTIKLQKLVLPIAESLPAPEDDPTQMGDTDTTSSAATNEISRSDANTDNEQPDVVVTSLETIHDRLLAIEKHAATISALEKENAELKEMLRRLDAFLNLHKT
;
A
#
# COMPACT_ATOMS: atom_id res chain seq x y z
N MET A 1 20.72 -65.37 33.29
CA MET A 1 21.60 -65.61 32.12
C MET A 1 21.59 -64.38 31.21
N ARG A 2 22.75 -64.06 30.61
CA ARG A 2 23.08 -63.10 29.52
C ARG A 2 22.15 -61.89 29.19
N ARG A 3 22.72 -60.69 29.42
CA ARG A 3 22.61 -59.40 28.68
C ARG A 3 23.06 -59.54 27.20
N PRO A 4 22.85 -58.58 26.24
CA PRO A 4 23.09 -57.11 26.28
C PRO A 4 21.85 -56.24 25.91
N SER A 5 21.67 -54.96 26.30
CA SER A 5 22.51 -53.74 26.28
C SER A 5 22.53 -52.97 24.95
N THR A 6 21.74 -51.89 24.88
CA THR A 6 21.98 -50.60 24.18
C THR A 6 20.97 -49.60 24.78
N ALA A 7 21.39 -48.53 25.46
CA ALA A 7 21.94 -47.25 24.98
C ALA A 7 20.86 -46.15 24.98
N LYS A 8 21.06 -45.15 25.85
CA LYS A 8 20.20 -43.98 26.07
C LYS A 8 20.48 -42.91 25.00
N PRO A 9 19.50 -42.03 24.70
CA PRO A 9 19.81 -40.61 24.75
C PRO A 9 18.85 -39.83 25.67
N ALA A 10 19.26 -38.64 26.08
CA ALA A 10 18.49 -37.75 26.96
C ALA A 10 17.57 -36.82 26.15
N PRO A 11 16.43 -36.37 26.70
CA PRO A 11 15.66 -35.27 26.14
C PRO A 11 16.33 -33.94 26.49
N THR A 12 16.88 -33.26 25.49
CA THR A 12 17.39 -31.88 25.64
C THR A 12 16.21 -30.92 25.74
N THR A 13 16.00 -30.34 26.91
CA THR A 13 14.94 -29.35 27.16
C THR A 13 15.33 -27.98 26.59
N ALA A 14 15.05 -27.77 25.30
CA ALA A 14 15.07 -26.45 24.70
C ALA A 14 13.89 -25.61 25.24
N LYS A 15 14.18 -24.63 26.09
CA LYS A 15 13.21 -23.59 26.46
C LYS A 15 12.90 -22.72 25.24
N PRO A 16 11.64 -22.38 24.94
CA PRO A 16 11.34 -21.30 24.01
C PRO A 16 11.82 -19.97 24.61
N ALA A 17 12.60 -19.21 23.85
CA ALA A 17 13.01 -17.87 24.22
C ALA A 17 11.86 -16.90 23.98
N THR A 18 11.06 -16.63 25.01
CA THR A 18 10.07 -15.54 24.99
C THR A 18 10.80 -14.20 24.99
N MET A 19 10.87 -13.56 23.83
CA MET A 19 11.48 -12.25 23.63
C MET A 19 10.58 -11.19 24.29
N LYS A 20 10.91 -10.80 25.52
CA LYS A 20 10.26 -9.67 26.18
C LYS A 20 10.82 -8.37 25.62
N TYR A 21 9.97 -7.59 24.95
CA TYR A 21 10.21 -6.17 24.74
C TYR A 21 10.09 -5.45 26.10
N GLU A 22 11.21 -5.35 26.82
CA GLU A 22 11.26 -4.64 28.10
C GLU A 22 11.40 -3.14 27.84
N ARG A 23 10.26 -2.44 27.86
CA ARG A 23 10.11 -1.01 27.62
C ARG A 23 10.97 -0.20 28.60
N THR A 24 12.16 0.21 28.17
CA THR A 24 13.08 1.04 28.97
C THR A 24 12.42 2.37 29.28
N SER A 25 12.16 2.59 30.57
CA SER A 25 11.46 3.76 31.07
C SER A 25 12.37 5.00 31.04
N ARG A 26 11.81 6.14 30.59
CA ARG A 26 12.47 7.46 30.68
C ARG A 26 12.89 7.74 32.14
N PRO A 27 14.18 8.01 32.43
CA PRO A 27 14.57 8.52 33.72
C PRO A 27 14.19 10.01 33.84
N ALA A 28 13.30 10.33 34.78
CA ALA A 28 13.00 11.71 35.13
C ALA A 28 14.13 12.31 35.99
N THR A 29 14.89 13.27 35.43
CA THR A 29 15.94 13.98 36.17
C THR A 29 15.33 15.01 37.12
N LYS A 30 15.51 14.79 38.43
CA LYS A 30 15.26 15.81 39.47
C LYS A 30 16.46 16.76 39.60
N SER A 31 16.18 18.00 39.98
CA SER A 31 17.17 19.07 40.11
C SER A 31 18.08 18.93 41.32
N GLY A 32 19.32 19.41 41.16
CA GLY A 32 20.12 20.01 42.23
C GLY A 32 21.40 19.26 42.58
N GLU A 33 22.55 19.80 42.17
CA GLU A 33 23.47 20.52 43.08
C GLU A 33 24.58 21.22 42.26
N GLN A 34 25.13 22.33 42.78
CA GLN A 34 26.15 23.14 42.10
C GLN A 34 27.57 22.65 42.42
N ARG A 35 28.47 22.52 41.41
CA ARG A 35 29.70 23.36 41.34
C ARG A 35 30.62 23.11 40.14
N LYS A 36 31.36 24.19 39.84
CA LYS A 36 32.64 24.32 39.12
C LYS A 36 32.62 24.20 37.59
N GLN A 37 32.81 25.37 36.98
CA GLN A 37 33.38 25.55 35.66
C GLN A 37 34.71 24.80 35.52
N THR A 38 34.83 24.00 34.47
CA THR A 38 36.10 23.72 33.80
C THR A 38 35.88 23.92 32.30
N SER A 39 36.68 24.79 31.69
CA SER A 39 36.68 25.01 30.25
C SER A 39 37.14 23.74 29.54
N ALA A 40 36.30 23.18 28.67
CA ALA A 40 36.66 22.13 27.73
C ALA A 40 36.22 22.57 26.33
N GLY A 41 36.98 22.16 25.31
CA GLY A 41 36.93 22.77 23.98
C GLY A 41 35.59 22.60 23.26
N ALA A 42 35.37 23.46 22.26
CA ALA A 42 34.32 23.29 21.27
C ALA A 42 34.46 21.92 20.62
N ALA A 43 33.59 20.98 21.01
CA ALA A 43 33.47 19.70 20.33
C ALA A 43 32.95 20.00 18.92
N THR A 44 33.83 19.87 17.92
CA THR A 44 33.44 19.86 16.52
C THR A 44 32.39 18.76 16.35
N ALA A 45 31.15 19.17 16.10
CA ALA A 45 30.07 18.24 15.83
C ALA A 45 30.50 17.36 14.66
N LYS A 46 30.65 16.05 14.90
CA LYS A 46 31.07 15.12 13.85
C LYS A 46 30.07 15.20 12.71
N ALA A 47 30.55 15.47 11.50
CA ALA A 47 29.74 15.38 10.30
C ALA A 47 29.11 13.98 10.20
N PHE A 48 27.88 13.93 9.70
CA PHE A 48 27.24 12.69 9.26
C PHE A 48 28.13 12.00 8.21
N ALA A 49 28.11 10.66 8.19
CA ALA A 49 28.83 9.88 7.18
C ALA A 49 28.06 8.60 6.82
N ILE A 50 27.55 8.53 5.58
CA ILE A 50 26.76 7.39 5.10
C ILE A 50 27.46 6.04 5.24
N LYS A 51 28.78 6.01 5.03
CA LYS A 51 29.60 4.79 5.13
C LYS A 51 29.66 4.25 6.57
N THR A 52 29.61 5.14 7.56
CA THR A 52 29.58 4.78 8.98
C THR A 52 28.22 4.22 9.37
N LEU A 53 27.13 4.86 8.94
CA LEU A 53 25.76 4.36 9.12
C LEU A 53 25.58 2.97 8.48
N LEU A 54 26.02 2.80 7.22
CA LEU A 54 25.95 1.50 6.54
C LEU A 54 26.77 0.41 7.27
N GLY A 55 27.93 0.77 7.84
CA GLY A 55 28.72 -0.16 8.65
C GLY A 55 28.06 -0.55 9.97
N TYR A 56 27.23 0.33 10.57
CA TYR A 56 26.42 -0.02 11.74
C TYR A 56 25.21 -0.88 11.36
N ILE A 57 24.60 -0.65 10.20
CA ILE A 57 23.53 -1.51 9.65
C ILE A 57 24.07 -2.92 9.37
N GLU A 58 25.23 -3.05 8.71
CA GLU A 58 25.87 -4.35 8.45
C GLU A 58 26.38 -5.07 9.71
N ALA A 59 26.46 -4.37 10.85
CA ALA A 59 26.84 -4.91 12.15
C ALA A 59 25.64 -5.14 13.09
N ASN A 60 24.41 -4.90 12.64
CA ASN A 60 23.16 -4.89 13.42
C ASN A 60 23.23 -4.05 14.71
N ASP A 61 23.98 -2.94 14.68
CA ASP A 61 24.15 -2.04 15.83
C ASP A 61 23.11 -0.91 15.79
N PHE A 62 21.87 -1.25 16.19
CA PHE A 62 20.71 -0.34 16.15
C PHE A 62 20.99 1.01 16.82
N GLN A 63 21.55 1.01 18.03
CA GLN A 63 21.76 2.24 18.78
C GLN A 63 22.78 3.15 18.10
N ARG A 64 23.89 2.61 17.59
CA ARG A 64 24.87 3.44 16.87
C ARG A 64 24.36 3.93 15.53
N ALA A 65 23.52 3.14 14.84
CA ALA A 65 22.86 3.59 13.62
C ALA A 65 21.87 4.74 13.91
N TRP A 66 21.11 4.66 15.02
CA TRP A 66 20.25 5.74 15.49
C TRP A 66 21.06 7.00 15.85
N ASP A 67 22.10 6.88 16.68
CA ASP A 67 22.98 7.98 17.08
C ASP A 67 23.72 8.63 15.88
N GLU A 68 23.87 7.91 14.76
CA GLU A 68 24.42 8.44 13.50
C GLU A 68 23.36 9.21 12.71
N LEU A 69 22.11 8.73 12.68
CA LEU A 69 20.97 9.44 12.07
C LEU A 69 20.61 10.73 12.83
N ASP A 70 20.75 10.77 14.15
CA ASP A 70 20.56 11.99 14.98
C ASP A 70 21.49 13.15 14.55
N LYS A 71 22.60 12.86 13.85
CA LYS A 71 23.51 13.88 13.30
C LYS A 71 22.96 14.56 12.04
N CYS A 72 21.96 13.96 11.39
CA CYS A 72 21.27 14.58 10.26
C CYS A 72 20.43 15.76 10.78
N LYS A 73 21.00 16.96 10.75
CA LYS A 73 20.27 18.19 11.11
C LYS A 73 19.05 18.35 10.20
N LEU A 74 17.88 18.11 10.78
CA LEU A 74 16.59 18.40 10.17
C LEU A 74 16.36 19.92 10.18
N PRO A 75 15.86 20.50 9.08
CA PRO A 75 15.43 21.90 9.10
C PRO A 75 14.24 22.04 10.05
N ASP A 76 14.32 22.98 10.99
CA ASP A 76 13.30 23.18 12.03
C ASP A 76 12.03 23.80 11.43
N GLN A 77 11.17 22.94 10.88
CA GLN A 77 9.98 23.31 10.09
C GLN A 77 9.01 24.21 10.86
N LYS A 78 8.94 24.05 12.19
CA LYS A 78 7.99 24.79 13.04
C LYS A 78 8.44 26.23 13.28
N ALA A 79 9.73 26.45 13.52
CA ALA A 79 10.31 27.79 13.67
C ALA A 79 10.19 28.59 12.36
N THR A 80 10.63 28.02 11.25
CA THR A 80 10.60 28.69 9.94
C THR A 80 9.18 29.01 9.46
N THR A 81 8.20 28.15 9.69
CA THR A 81 6.81 28.42 9.28
C THR A 81 6.15 29.52 10.12
N GLN A 82 6.40 29.57 11.44
CA GLN A 82 5.84 30.64 12.29
C GLN A 82 6.48 32.01 12.03
N GLU A 83 7.79 32.09 11.76
CA GLU A 83 8.43 33.37 11.45
C GLU A 83 8.05 33.89 10.06
N LYS A 84 8.01 33.03 9.03
CA LYS A 84 7.57 33.43 7.68
C LYS A 84 6.12 33.92 7.66
N LYS A 85 5.21 33.24 8.38
CA LYS A 85 3.81 33.67 8.52
C LYS A 85 3.65 35.02 9.24
N LYS A 86 4.63 35.42 10.06
CA LYS A 86 4.70 36.77 10.68
C LYS A 86 5.30 37.84 9.77
N ARG A 87 6.07 37.48 8.73
CA ARG A 87 6.69 38.43 7.80
C ARG A 87 5.94 38.65 6.49
N GLY A 88 5.02 37.76 6.12
CA GLY A 88 4.28 37.87 4.85
C GLY A 88 5.13 37.64 3.59
N GLU A 89 6.30 37.02 3.75
CA GLU A 89 7.18 36.64 2.65
C GLU A 89 6.59 35.46 1.87
N ALA A 90 6.78 35.45 0.55
CA ALA A 90 6.41 34.32 -0.30
C ALA A 90 7.14 33.03 0.13
N GLU A 91 6.55 31.88 -0.19
CA GLU A 91 6.97 30.54 0.26
C GLU A 91 8.40 30.20 -0.21
N SER A 92 9.40 30.67 0.56
CA SER A 92 10.80 30.52 0.18
C SER A 92 11.28 29.09 0.36
N VAL A 93 11.93 28.60 -0.69
CA VAL A 93 12.57 27.28 -0.86
C VAL A 93 13.04 26.68 0.46
N VAL A 94 12.51 25.50 0.79
CA VAL A 94 13.00 24.72 1.93
C VAL A 94 14.40 24.21 1.60
N LEU A 95 15.40 24.82 2.22
CA LEU A 95 16.78 24.40 2.11
C LEU A 95 16.97 23.10 2.89
N TYR A 96 17.32 22.03 2.18
CA TYR A 96 17.64 20.74 2.77
C TYR A 96 19.12 20.69 3.14
N SER A 97 19.46 19.98 4.21
CA SER A 97 20.86 19.78 4.61
C SER A 97 21.55 18.76 3.70
N ASP A 98 22.85 18.95 3.47
CA ASP A 98 23.66 18.05 2.61
C ASP A 98 23.57 16.59 3.06
N SER A 99 23.47 16.35 4.38
CA SER A 99 23.29 15.02 4.96
C SER A 99 22.02 14.31 4.48
N ILE A 100 20.92 15.02 4.22
CA ILE A 100 19.69 14.44 3.67
C ILE A 100 19.88 14.09 2.18
N CYS A 101 20.64 14.90 1.44
CA CYS A 101 20.98 14.61 0.04
C CYS A 101 21.91 13.40 -0.08
N GLU A 102 22.85 13.24 0.87
CA GLU A 102 23.69 12.05 1.01
C GLU A 102 22.83 10.82 1.35
N LEU A 103 21.94 10.93 2.35
CA LEU A 103 21.00 9.87 2.77
C LEU A 103 20.07 9.41 1.64
N TYR A 104 19.62 10.32 0.78
CA TYR A 104 18.79 10.03 -0.39
C TYR A 104 19.53 9.18 -1.45
N GLY A 105 20.86 9.29 -1.52
CA GLY A 105 21.72 8.48 -2.39
C GLY A 105 22.36 9.20 -3.60
N ASN A 106 22.68 10.49 -3.51
CA ASN A 106 23.15 11.27 -4.67
C ASN A 106 24.51 10.83 -5.29
N GLU A 107 25.34 10.06 -4.58
CA GLU A 107 26.76 9.84 -4.96
C GLU A 107 27.10 8.54 -5.73
N ALA A 108 26.27 7.47 -5.71
CA ALA A 108 26.67 6.19 -6.32
C ALA A 108 25.53 5.46 -7.03
N GLY A 109 25.69 5.23 -8.34
CA GLY A 109 24.67 4.68 -9.25
C GLY A 109 24.40 3.17 -9.17
N GLU A 110 24.54 2.56 -8.00
CA GLU A 110 24.22 1.14 -7.75
C GLU A 110 23.10 1.03 -6.72
N LEU A 111 21.93 0.51 -7.12
CA LEU A 111 20.76 0.40 -6.25
C LEU A 111 21.05 -0.36 -4.93
N ARG A 112 21.94 -1.37 -4.98
CA ARG A 112 22.31 -2.22 -3.84
C ARG A 112 23.06 -1.48 -2.72
N LYS A 113 23.57 -0.28 -3.01
CA LYS A 113 24.26 0.59 -2.04
C LYS A 113 23.31 1.62 -1.40
N SER A 114 22.07 1.74 -1.89
CA SER A 114 21.01 2.56 -1.28
C SER A 114 20.74 2.11 0.16
N ILE A 115 20.69 3.05 1.11
CA ILE A 115 20.42 2.75 2.53
C ILE A 115 19.09 2.01 2.67
N LEU A 116 18.07 2.48 1.95
CA LEU A 116 16.73 1.88 1.95
C LEU A 116 16.75 0.39 1.55
N PHE A 117 17.56 0.04 0.54
CA PHE A 117 17.70 -1.34 0.05
C PHE A 117 18.38 -2.26 1.08
N LYS A 118 19.38 -1.77 1.82
CA LYS A 118 20.05 -2.54 2.88
C LYS A 118 19.19 -2.62 4.14
N LEU A 119 18.57 -1.51 4.52
CA LEU A 119 17.77 -1.41 5.74
C LEU A 119 16.54 -2.32 5.71
N LEU A 120 15.86 -2.42 4.57
CA LEU A 120 14.68 -3.30 4.43
C LEU A 120 15.03 -4.79 4.43
N ARG A 121 16.30 -5.16 4.22
CA ARG A 121 16.78 -6.55 4.26
C ARG A 121 17.13 -7.04 5.65
N GLU A 122 17.48 -6.14 6.57
CA GLU A 122 17.84 -6.49 7.95
C GLU A 122 16.64 -6.29 8.88
N PRO A 123 15.92 -7.36 9.30
CA PRO A 123 14.67 -7.23 10.04
C PRO A 123 14.86 -6.54 11.41
N GLU A 124 16.01 -6.74 12.05
CA GLU A 124 16.38 -6.12 13.33
C GLU A 124 16.55 -4.59 13.22
N MET A 125 16.80 -4.08 12.01
CA MET A 125 17.09 -2.67 11.76
C MET A 125 15.89 -1.88 11.23
N LYS A 126 14.78 -2.55 10.86
CA LYS A 126 13.57 -1.91 10.29
C LYS A 126 13.02 -0.76 11.16
N GLY A 127 13.17 -0.82 12.49
CA GLY A 127 12.78 0.26 13.41
C GLY A 127 13.48 1.61 13.17
N LEU A 128 14.62 1.67 12.47
CA LEU A 128 15.25 2.93 12.08
C LEU A 128 14.40 3.75 11.08
N LEU A 129 13.40 3.14 10.43
CA LEU A 129 12.46 3.85 9.57
C LEU A 129 11.57 4.84 10.33
N GLU A 130 11.37 4.65 11.64
CA GLU A 130 10.64 5.59 12.52
C GLU A 130 11.43 6.88 12.79
N HIS A 131 12.75 6.89 12.54
CA HIS A 131 13.58 8.06 12.75
C HIS A 131 13.19 9.20 11.78
N ASP A 132 13.02 10.43 12.28
CA ASP A 132 12.54 11.59 11.52
C ASP A 132 13.30 11.82 10.19
N ALA A 133 14.63 11.61 10.18
CA ALA A 133 15.45 11.70 8.96
C ALA A 133 15.10 10.63 7.89
N MET A 134 14.78 9.40 8.31
CA MET A 134 14.34 8.33 7.41
C MET A 134 12.92 8.58 6.91
N ALA A 135 12.01 9.00 7.79
CA ALA A 135 10.66 9.42 7.42
C ALA A 135 10.69 10.57 6.39
N LEU A 136 11.55 11.58 6.59
CA LEU A 136 11.75 12.67 5.63
C LEU A 136 12.34 12.18 4.30
N MET A 137 13.30 11.26 4.31
CA MET A 137 13.85 10.64 3.09
C MET A 137 12.76 9.89 2.30
N LEU A 138 11.93 9.08 2.97
CA LEU A 138 10.81 8.39 2.35
C LEU A 138 9.80 9.39 1.75
N HIS A 139 9.42 10.43 2.50
CA HIS A 139 8.53 11.48 2.01
C HIS A 139 9.12 12.23 0.80
N LEU A 140 10.44 12.46 0.76
CA LEU A 140 11.12 13.03 -0.40
C LEU A 140 11.07 12.10 -1.62
N LYS A 141 11.41 10.81 -1.47
CA LYS A 141 11.32 9.82 -2.57
C LYS A 141 9.89 9.70 -3.09
N TRP A 142 8.91 9.69 -2.19
CA TRP A 142 7.48 9.73 -2.51
C TRP A 142 7.07 11.00 -3.26
N LYS A 143 7.56 12.18 -2.85
CA LYS A 143 7.25 13.46 -3.52
C LYS A 143 7.78 13.50 -4.95
N HIS A 144 9.00 13.02 -5.18
CA HIS A 144 9.69 13.13 -6.47
C HIS A 144 9.23 12.11 -7.51
N PHE A 145 9.12 10.82 -7.14
CA PHE A 145 8.75 9.77 -8.09
C PHE A 145 7.68 8.80 -7.58
N GLY A 146 7.71 8.40 -6.29
CA GLY A 146 6.87 7.33 -5.77
C GLY A 146 5.37 7.57 -5.99
N ASN A 147 4.87 8.75 -5.64
CA ASN A 147 3.46 9.10 -5.83
C ASN A 147 3.02 9.08 -7.30
N LYS A 148 3.89 9.51 -8.22
CA LYS A 148 3.59 9.50 -9.66
C LYS A 148 3.51 8.08 -10.19
N MET A 149 4.47 7.23 -9.84
CA MET A 149 4.47 5.80 -10.20
C MET A 149 3.25 5.07 -9.63
N TYR A 150 2.94 5.28 -8.36
CA TYR A 150 1.79 4.65 -7.71
C TYR A 150 0.47 5.04 -8.39
N ILE A 151 0.25 6.33 -8.69
CA ILE A 151 -0.96 6.76 -9.42
C ILE A 151 -0.99 6.14 -10.83
N GLN A 152 0.15 6.10 -11.54
CA GLN A 152 0.23 5.47 -12.85
C GLN A 152 -0.10 3.96 -12.81
N GLN A 153 0.47 3.22 -11.85
CA GLN A 153 0.20 1.80 -11.65
C GLN A 153 -1.26 1.57 -11.27
N CYS A 154 -1.81 2.35 -10.33
CA CYS A 154 -3.20 2.22 -9.90
C CYS A 154 -4.18 2.47 -11.07
N LEU A 155 -3.96 3.50 -11.88
CA LEU A 155 -4.78 3.77 -13.07
C LEU A 155 -4.68 2.66 -14.12
N LEU A 156 -3.48 2.13 -14.38
CA LEU A 156 -3.30 0.99 -15.29
C LEU A 156 -3.87 -0.32 -14.71
N TYR A 157 -3.87 -0.49 -13.39
CA TYR A 157 -4.44 -1.66 -12.73
C TYR A 157 -5.97 -1.63 -12.74
N LEU A 158 -6.57 -0.45 -12.54
CA LEU A 158 -8.00 -0.23 -12.76
C LEU A 158 -8.38 -0.50 -14.22
N LEU A 159 -7.52 -0.13 -15.19
CA LEU A 159 -7.72 -0.45 -16.60
C LEU A 159 -7.62 -1.96 -16.88
N LEU A 160 -6.68 -2.66 -16.22
CA LEU A 160 -6.57 -4.12 -16.27
C LEU A 160 -7.85 -4.79 -15.72
N LEU A 161 -8.33 -4.36 -14.55
CA LEU A 161 -9.58 -4.86 -13.95
C LEU A 161 -10.79 -4.61 -14.84
N LEU A 162 -10.91 -3.41 -15.41
CA LEU A 162 -11.99 -3.03 -16.32
C LEU A 162 -11.98 -3.92 -17.58
N THR A 163 -10.84 -3.97 -18.29
CA THR A 163 -10.72 -4.73 -19.55
C THR A 163 -10.82 -6.24 -19.34
N LEU A 164 -10.33 -6.77 -18.22
CA LEU A 164 -10.54 -8.17 -17.84
C LEU A 164 -12.02 -8.46 -17.57
N THR A 165 -12.70 -7.64 -16.75
CA THR A 165 -14.12 -7.83 -16.44
C THR A 165 -14.99 -7.74 -17.71
N LEU A 166 -14.66 -6.83 -18.63
CA LEU A 166 -15.30 -6.74 -19.95
C LEU A 166 -15.03 -8.00 -20.80
N SER A 167 -13.77 -8.46 -20.86
CA SER A 167 -13.39 -9.68 -21.59
C SER A 167 -14.14 -10.90 -21.10
N VAL A 168 -14.29 -11.07 -19.78
CA VAL A 168 -14.99 -12.22 -19.17
C VAL A 168 -16.52 -12.13 -19.29
N SER A 169 -17.08 -10.94 -19.49
CA SER A 169 -18.55 -10.75 -19.59
C SER A 169 -19.07 -10.61 -21.02
N MET A 170 -18.21 -10.61 -22.04
CA MET A 170 -18.59 -10.56 -23.45
C MET A 170 -18.54 -11.96 -24.09
N ASP A 171 -19.67 -12.66 -24.04
CA ASP A 171 -19.85 -13.94 -24.73
C ASP A 171 -20.23 -13.71 -26.20
N LEU A 172 -19.35 -14.09 -27.13
CA LEU A 172 -19.57 -13.95 -28.57
C LEU A 172 -20.46 -15.06 -29.17
N ASP A 173 -20.62 -16.21 -28.51
CA ASP A 173 -21.32 -17.37 -29.09
C ASP A 173 -22.83 -17.16 -29.16
N ASN A 174 -23.39 -16.44 -28.18
CA ASN A 174 -24.82 -16.09 -28.15
C ASN A 174 -25.19 -14.88 -29.04
N GLY A 175 -24.20 -14.29 -29.73
CA GLY A 175 -24.37 -13.08 -30.53
C GLY A 175 -24.52 -11.81 -29.69
N PRO A 176 -24.65 -10.63 -30.33
CA PRO A 176 -24.69 -9.35 -29.61
C PRO A 176 -25.98 -9.23 -28.79
N THR A 177 -25.86 -9.34 -27.47
CA THR A 177 -26.96 -9.12 -26.52
C THR A 177 -27.18 -7.61 -26.29
N PRO A 178 -28.34 -7.17 -25.79
CA PRO A 178 -28.52 -5.76 -25.40
C PRO A 178 -27.56 -5.32 -24.28
N GLU A 179 -26.94 -6.24 -23.52
CA GLU A 179 -25.92 -5.87 -22.53
C GLU A 179 -24.63 -5.31 -23.18
N PHE A 180 -24.32 -5.72 -24.42
CA PHE A 180 -23.11 -5.28 -25.13
C PHE A 180 -23.06 -3.76 -25.30
N HIS A 181 -24.21 -3.09 -25.46
CA HIS A 181 -24.28 -1.63 -25.50
C HIS A 181 -23.87 -1.00 -24.16
N GLY A 182 -24.33 -1.56 -23.04
CA GLY A 182 -23.94 -1.12 -21.70
C GLY A 182 -22.46 -1.37 -21.40
N GLN A 183 -21.94 -2.52 -21.82
CA GLN A 183 -20.51 -2.85 -21.70
C GLN A 183 -19.62 -1.96 -22.58
N LEU A 184 -20.07 -1.62 -23.81
CA LEU A 184 -19.41 -0.65 -24.68
C LEU A 184 -19.37 0.73 -24.03
N LEU A 185 -20.49 1.20 -23.48
CA LEU A 185 -20.56 2.50 -22.81
C LEU A 185 -19.63 2.54 -21.58
N LEU A 186 -19.62 1.48 -20.76
CA LEU A 186 -18.72 1.33 -19.62
C LEU A 186 -17.24 1.29 -20.05
N CYS A 187 -16.91 0.55 -21.10
CA CYS A 187 -15.56 0.50 -21.68
C CYS A 187 -15.12 1.87 -22.19
N LEU A 188 -16.00 2.56 -22.92
CA LEU A 188 -15.73 3.84 -23.56
C LEU A 188 -15.45 4.93 -22.53
N HIS A 189 -16.34 5.14 -21.55
CA HIS A 189 -16.13 6.11 -20.48
C HIS A 189 -14.99 5.69 -19.54
N GLY A 190 -15.00 4.45 -19.05
CA GLY A 190 -14.00 3.97 -18.09
C GLY A 190 -12.58 4.02 -18.65
N SER A 191 -12.36 3.50 -19.87
CA SER A 191 -11.03 3.46 -20.47
C SER A 191 -10.52 4.83 -20.89
N VAL A 192 -11.41 5.72 -21.38
CA VAL A 192 -11.04 7.11 -21.71
C VAL A 192 -10.70 7.90 -20.44
N ALA A 193 -11.51 7.83 -19.38
CA ALA A 193 -11.24 8.51 -18.12
C ALA A 193 -9.91 8.02 -17.48
N LEU A 194 -9.67 6.72 -17.45
CA LEU A 194 -8.41 6.13 -16.95
C LEU A 194 -7.21 6.50 -17.84
N GLY A 195 -7.36 6.47 -19.16
CA GLY A 195 -6.34 6.84 -20.13
C GLY A 195 -5.97 8.34 -20.08
N LEU A 196 -6.95 9.22 -19.91
CA LEU A 196 -6.74 10.65 -19.70
C LEU A 196 -6.09 10.93 -18.35
N GLY A 197 -6.53 10.26 -17.28
CA GLY A 197 -5.88 10.32 -15.97
C GLY A 197 -4.40 9.91 -16.06
N PHE A 198 -4.12 8.80 -16.74
CA PHE A 198 -2.76 8.31 -16.95
C PHE A 198 -1.93 9.30 -17.78
N GLY A 199 -2.48 9.84 -18.88
CA GLY A 199 -1.87 10.91 -19.68
C GLY A 199 -1.55 12.16 -18.85
N ALA A 200 -2.47 12.59 -17.99
CA ALA A 200 -2.28 13.75 -17.12
C ALA A 200 -1.12 13.55 -16.12
N THR A 201 -0.88 12.32 -15.63
CA THR A 201 0.24 12.06 -14.69
C THR A 201 1.60 12.41 -15.29
N PHE A 202 1.78 12.42 -16.62
CA PHE A 202 3.04 12.85 -17.23
C PHE A 202 3.32 14.33 -16.98
N LEU A 203 2.27 15.17 -16.90
CA LEU A 203 2.33 16.59 -16.56
C LEU A 203 2.52 16.85 -15.05
N LEU A 204 2.37 15.83 -14.19
CA LEU A 204 2.61 15.95 -12.76
C LEU A 204 4.12 16.13 -12.50
N THR A 205 4.51 17.37 -12.18
CA THR A 205 5.85 17.72 -11.67
C THR A 205 5.83 17.82 -10.13
N PRO A 206 6.99 17.63 -9.46
CA PRO A 206 7.06 17.61 -7.98
C PRO A 206 6.53 18.87 -7.30
N ASP A 207 6.63 20.02 -7.96
CA ASP A 207 6.28 21.35 -7.40
C ASP A 207 4.87 21.82 -7.78
N THR A 208 4.13 21.04 -8.57
CA THR A 208 2.75 21.35 -8.89
C THR A 208 1.84 21.20 -7.67
N ASN A 209 0.96 22.18 -7.42
CA ASN A 209 -0.06 22.11 -6.38
C ASN A 209 -1.06 20.96 -6.67
N ARG A 210 -0.86 19.83 -5.98
CA ARG A 210 -1.58 18.56 -6.19
C ARG A 210 -3.09 18.69 -6.13
N LYS A 211 -3.63 19.54 -5.25
CA LYS A 211 -5.09 19.73 -5.12
C LYS A 211 -5.68 20.42 -6.36
N GLN A 212 -5.01 21.46 -6.85
CA GLN A 212 -5.41 22.18 -8.06
C GLN A 212 -5.24 21.31 -9.31
N TRP A 213 -4.12 20.59 -9.42
CA TRP A 213 -3.88 19.65 -10.53
C TRP A 213 -4.90 18.50 -10.58
N GLY A 214 -5.27 17.93 -9.42
CA GLY A 214 -6.30 16.89 -9.34
C GLY A 214 -7.67 17.42 -9.76
N LEU A 215 -8.06 18.61 -9.29
CA LEU A 215 -9.31 19.26 -9.68
C LEU A 215 -9.35 19.61 -11.18
N ALA A 216 -8.25 20.13 -11.72
CA ALA A 216 -8.13 20.43 -13.15
C ALA A 216 -8.21 19.17 -14.01
N THR A 217 -7.50 18.10 -13.63
CA THR A 217 -7.53 16.80 -14.32
C THR A 217 -8.93 16.20 -14.29
N PHE A 218 -9.60 16.21 -13.14
CA PHE A 218 -11.00 15.78 -13.00
C PHE A 218 -11.96 16.61 -13.86
N GLY A 219 -11.77 17.94 -13.91
CA GLY A 219 -12.54 18.82 -14.78
C GLY A 219 -12.37 18.50 -16.26
N VAL A 220 -11.15 18.24 -16.72
CA VAL A 220 -10.87 17.81 -18.10
C VAL A 220 -11.52 16.47 -18.41
N ILE A 221 -11.39 15.48 -17.53
CA ILE A 221 -12.04 14.17 -17.68
C ILE A 221 -13.56 14.33 -17.79
N ALA A 222 -14.18 15.06 -16.87
CA ALA A 222 -15.62 15.29 -16.87
C ALA A 222 -16.13 16.01 -18.14
N ILE A 223 -15.36 16.98 -18.68
CA ILE A 223 -15.70 17.64 -19.94
C ILE A 223 -15.62 16.67 -21.11
N VAL A 224 -14.58 15.82 -21.16
CA VAL A 224 -14.45 14.80 -22.23
C VAL A 224 -15.55 13.74 -22.10
N ASP A 225 -15.87 13.28 -20.90
CA ASP A 225 -16.96 12.30 -20.67
C ASP A 225 -18.33 12.87 -21.07
N VAL A 226 -18.61 14.14 -20.78
CA VAL A 226 -19.85 14.80 -21.26
C VAL A 226 -19.88 14.89 -22.79
N ALA A 227 -18.76 15.24 -23.43
CA ALA A 227 -18.68 15.25 -24.89
C ALA A 227 -18.85 13.84 -25.49
N LEU A 228 -18.27 12.83 -24.84
CA LEU A 228 -18.33 11.42 -25.22
C LEU A 228 -19.75 10.87 -25.09
N TRP A 229 -20.50 11.28 -24.06
CA TRP A 229 -21.91 10.93 -23.86
C TRP A 229 -22.82 11.42 -24.99
N PHE A 230 -22.53 12.59 -25.60
CA PHE A 230 -23.28 13.05 -26.78
C PHE A 230 -22.97 12.26 -28.07
N VAL A 231 -21.85 11.55 -28.12
CA VAL A 231 -21.36 10.83 -29.32
C VAL A 231 -21.44 9.30 -29.15
N SER A 232 -21.70 8.80 -27.94
CA SER A 232 -21.73 7.37 -27.61
C SER A 232 -22.75 6.57 -28.42
N GLU A 233 -23.95 7.12 -28.63
CA GLU A 233 -24.99 6.50 -29.48
C GLU A 233 -24.55 6.40 -30.95
N LEU A 234 -23.85 7.42 -31.46
CA LEU A 234 -23.31 7.41 -32.82
C LEU A 234 -22.20 6.35 -32.95
N ILE A 235 -21.33 6.24 -31.95
CA ILE A 235 -20.30 5.19 -31.88
C ILE A 235 -20.97 3.81 -31.85
N ALA A 236 -21.89 3.58 -30.90
CA ALA A 236 -22.60 2.31 -30.75
C ALA A 236 -23.33 1.87 -32.03
N SER A 237 -23.92 2.80 -32.78
CA SER A 237 -24.58 2.50 -34.06
C SER A 237 -23.63 2.07 -35.19
N HIS A 238 -22.33 2.33 -35.07
CA HIS A 238 -21.30 1.97 -36.06
C HIS A 238 -20.30 0.92 -35.55
N THR A 239 -20.42 0.45 -34.31
CA THR A 239 -19.51 -0.54 -33.71
C THR A 239 -19.79 -1.95 -34.25
N ASP A 240 -18.76 -2.58 -34.82
CA ASP A 240 -18.73 -4.02 -34.99
C ASP A 240 -18.31 -4.67 -33.67
N TRP A 241 -19.21 -5.47 -33.09
CA TRP A 241 -19.03 -6.13 -31.81
C TRP A 241 -17.84 -7.09 -31.77
N ILE A 242 -17.52 -7.76 -32.88
CA ILE A 242 -16.38 -8.68 -32.97
C ILE A 242 -15.06 -7.90 -32.87
N TRP A 243 -14.99 -6.74 -33.54
CA TRP A 243 -13.84 -5.85 -33.43
C TRP A 243 -13.72 -5.20 -32.06
N PHE A 244 -14.85 -4.83 -31.44
CA PHE A 244 -14.86 -4.28 -30.08
C PHE A 244 -14.27 -5.27 -29.05
N VAL A 245 -14.71 -6.53 -29.05
CA VAL A 245 -14.15 -7.58 -28.16
C VAL A 245 -12.64 -7.76 -28.42
N ARG A 246 -12.22 -7.85 -29.69
CA ARG A 246 -10.80 -7.97 -30.05
C ARG A 246 -9.95 -6.77 -29.61
N ILE A 247 -10.48 -5.55 -29.71
CA ILE A 247 -9.79 -4.34 -29.25
C ILE A 247 -9.68 -4.33 -27.72
N ASN A 248 -10.73 -4.72 -26.99
CA ASN A 248 -10.68 -4.87 -25.53
C ASN A 248 -9.63 -5.91 -25.11
N ASN A 249 -9.59 -7.07 -25.77
CA ASN A 249 -8.68 -8.16 -25.40
C ASN A 249 -7.22 -7.83 -25.79
N LEU A 250 -7.01 -7.08 -26.89
CA LEU A 250 -5.71 -6.51 -27.24
C LEU A 250 -5.23 -5.47 -26.21
N LEU A 251 -6.14 -4.64 -25.71
CA LEU A 251 -5.84 -3.68 -24.64
C LEU A 251 -5.50 -4.40 -23.33
N LEU A 252 -6.28 -5.43 -22.96
CA LEU A 252 -6.02 -6.32 -21.82
C LEU A 252 -4.62 -6.93 -21.88
N SER A 253 -4.25 -7.58 -22.99
CA SER A 253 -2.90 -8.14 -23.18
C SER A 253 -1.81 -7.07 -23.14
N THR A 254 -2.07 -5.88 -23.68
CA THR A 254 -1.11 -4.77 -23.64
C THR A 254 -0.86 -4.31 -22.20
N VAL A 255 -1.92 -4.10 -21.41
CA VAL A 255 -1.81 -3.70 -20.00
C VAL A 255 -1.19 -4.83 -19.15
N ALA A 256 -1.55 -6.09 -19.37
CA ALA A 256 -0.93 -7.23 -18.71
C ALA A 256 0.58 -7.32 -19.03
N SER A 257 0.98 -7.05 -20.27
CA SER A 257 2.40 -7.03 -20.66
C SER A 257 3.21 -5.94 -19.95
N TYR A 258 2.60 -4.78 -19.67
CA TYR A 258 3.21 -3.71 -18.87
C TYR A 258 3.48 -4.19 -17.44
N PHE A 259 2.54 -4.89 -16.81
CA PHE A 259 2.74 -5.43 -15.46
C PHE A 259 3.76 -6.57 -15.42
N ILE A 260 3.77 -7.48 -16.41
CA ILE A 260 4.83 -8.49 -16.54
C ILE A 260 6.21 -7.82 -16.67
N TRP A 261 6.32 -6.80 -17.51
CA TRP A 261 7.55 -6.02 -17.66
C TRP A 261 7.99 -5.36 -16.35
N PHE A 262 7.04 -4.78 -15.60
CA PHE A 262 7.31 -4.17 -14.30
C PHE A 262 7.81 -5.19 -13.26
N GLU A 263 7.15 -6.34 -13.10
CA GLU A 263 7.57 -7.42 -12.20
C GLU A 263 8.95 -7.97 -12.57
N VAL A 264 9.19 -8.16 -13.87
CA VAL A 264 10.48 -8.62 -14.39
C VAL A 264 11.58 -7.61 -14.05
N LEU A 265 11.34 -6.30 -14.19
CA LEU A 265 12.29 -5.27 -13.76
C LEU A 265 12.53 -5.28 -12.24
N GLU A 266 11.50 -5.53 -11.42
CA GLU A 266 11.68 -5.67 -9.96
C GLU A 266 12.61 -6.86 -9.64
N LEU A 267 12.38 -8.00 -10.27
CA LEU A 267 13.20 -9.21 -10.12
C LEU A 267 14.64 -9.01 -10.64
N TYR A 268 14.84 -8.29 -11.75
CA TYR A 268 16.18 -7.93 -12.23
C TYR A 268 16.96 -7.09 -11.20
N GLY A 269 16.31 -6.13 -10.54
CA GLY A 269 16.91 -5.32 -9.47
C GLY A 269 17.38 -6.16 -8.28
N GLU A 270 16.70 -7.27 -8.02
CA GLU A 270 16.96 -8.22 -6.93
C GLU A 270 18.06 -9.24 -7.25
N VAL A 271 18.08 -9.81 -8.46
CA VAL A 271 18.93 -10.96 -8.79
C VAL A 271 20.31 -10.57 -9.27
N ASN A 272 20.49 -9.72 -10.29
CA ASN A 272 21.81 -9.53 -10.90
C ASN A 272 21.99 -8.23 -11.71
N GLU A 273 22.95 -7.39 -11.30
CA GLU A 273 23.33 -6.15 -11.99
C GLU A 273 24.11 -6.41 -13.30
N ASN A 274 24.78 -7.55 -13.40
CA ASN A 274 25.54 -7.99 -14.58
C ASN A 274 24.73 -8.83 -15.59
N ALA A 275 23.47 -9.16 -15.29
CA ALA A 275 22.62 -9.98 -16.18
C ALA A 275 22.38 -9.35 -17.56
N THR A 276 22.56 -8.04 -17.69
CA THR A 276 22.58 -7.29 -18.96
C THR A 276 23.55 -7.86 -20.00
N LYS A 277 24.55 -8.67 -19.62
CA LYS A 277 25.49 -9.32 -20.55
C LYS A 277 25.03 -10.67 -21.13
N ASN A 278 24.05 -11.35 -20.51
CA ASN A 278 23.71 -12.74 -20.87
C ASN A 278 22.42 -12.89 -21.71
N GLY A 279 21.73 -11.79 -22.01
CA GLY A 279 20.50 -11.78 -22.79
C GLY A 279 19.25 -12.18 -21.98
N GLY A 280 18.13 -11.50 -22.24
CA GLY A 280 16.93 -11.58 -21.39
C GLY A 280 16.26 -12.95 -21.31
N PHE A 281 16.46 -13.82 -22.32
CA PHE A 281 15.90 -15.17 -22.33
C PHE A 281 16.53 -16.08 -21.26
N CYS A 282 17.85 -16.00 -21.08
CA CYS A 282 18.57 -16.78 -20.07
C CYS A 282 18.04 -16.47 -18.66
N VAL A 283 17.79 -15.19 -18.38
CA VAL A 283 17.36 -14.71 -17.07
C VAL A 283 15.89 -15.02 -16.80
N ALA A 284 15.03 -14.99 -17.82
CA ALA A 284 13.65 -15.48 -17.69
C ALA A 284 13.62 -16.98 -17.33
N LEU A 285 14.56 -17.77 -17.86
CA LEU A 285 14.70 -19.19 -17.58
C LEU A 285 15.28 -19.44 -16.17
N GLU A 286 16.28 -18.67 -15.74
CA GLU A 286 16.80 -18.65 -14.36
C GLU A 286 15.70 -18.27 -13.36
N ALA A 287 14.95 -17.19 -13.62
CA ALA A 287 13.82 -16.73 -12.81
C ALA A 287 12.73 -17.80 -12.65
N LEU A 288 12.39 -18.51 -13.72
CA LEU A 288 11.38 -19.57 -13.73
C LEU A 288 11.86 -20.80 -12.94
N VAL A 289 13.14 -21.15 -13.06
CA VAL A 289 13.77 -22.20 -12.24
C VAL A 289 13.79 -21.81 -10.75
N ASP A 290 14.14 -20.58 -10.42
CA ASP A 290 14.20 -20.11 -9.03
C ASP A 290 12.81 -19.91 -8.40
N TYR A 291 11.80 -19.54 -9.20
CA TYR A 291 10.39 -19.57 -8.80
C TYR A 291 9.96 -20.96 -8.33
N PHE A 292 10.23 -22.01 -9.12
CA PHE A 292 9.90 -23.39 -8.73
C PHE A 292 10.72 -23.87 -7.52
N LYS A 293 12.01 -23.51 -7.41
CA LYS A 293 12.81 -23.79 -6.21
C LYS A 293 12.21 -23.14 -4.96
N SER A 294 11.61 -21.95 -5.07
CA SER A 294 11.05 -21.20 -3.93
C SER A 294 9.86 -21.87 -3.22
N PHE A 295 9.35 -22.98 -3.75
CA PHE A 295 8.34 -23.84 -3.10
C PHE A 295 8.94 -25.06 -2.37
N VAL A 296 10.19 -25.40 -2.64
CA VAL A 296 10.85 -26.63 -2.14
C VAL A 296 11.99 -26.31 -1.17
N ASP A 297 12.82 -25.32 -1.52
CA ASP A 297 13.99 -24.89 -0.76
C ASP A 297 13.84 -23.43 -0.31
N LYS A 298 14.80 -22.95 0.50
CA LYS A 298 14.91 -21.52 0.81
C LYS A 298 15.05 -20.71 -0.49
N PRO A 299 14.29 -19.62 -0.67
CA PRO A 299 14.34 -18.83 -1.90
C PRO A 299 15.74 -18.26 -2.12
N ALA A 300 16.23 -18.35 -3.36
CA ALA A 300 17.56 -17.84 -3.73
C ALA A 300 17.61 -16.31 -3.83
N SER A 301 16.45 -15.65 -3.98
CA SER A 301 16.30 -14.20 -4.02
C SER A 301 15.18 -13.74 -3.07
N HIS A 302 15.40 -12.59 -2.43
CA HIS A 302 14.46 -11.98 -1.48
C HIS A 302 13.11 -11.59 -2.15
N TYR A 303 13.09 -11.36 -3.46
CA TYR A 303 11.84 -11.25 -4.24
C TYR A 303 10.88 -12.44 -4.03
N PHE A 304 11.41 -13.67 -3.91
CA PHE A 304 10.62 -14.88 -3.63
C PHE A 304 10.45 -15.18 -2.13
N GLU A 305 10.69 -14.21 -1.24
CA GLU A 305 10.23 -14.27 0.16
C GLU A 305 8.81 -13.70 0.30
N SER A 306 8.43 -12.75 -0.56
CA SER A 306 7.07 -12.20 -0.60
C SER A 306 6.05 -13.16 -1.23
N THR A 307 5.01 -13.52 -0.48
CA THR A 307 3.88 -14.32 -0.98
C THR A 307 3.12 -13.60 -2.11
N PHE A 308 3.02 -12.27 -2.06
CA PHE A 308 2.37 -11.47 -3.10
C PHE A 308 3.12 -11.59 -4.42
N ASN A 309 4.44 -11.40 -4.41
CA ASN A 309 5.28 -11.48 -5.61
C ASN A 309 5.21 -12.88 -6.26
N LYS A 310 5.13 -13.96 -5.45
CA LYS A 310 4.91 -15.33 -5.95
C LYS A 310 3.57 -15.51 -6.67
N LEU A 311 2.52 -14.78 -6.27
CA LEU A 311 1.19 -14.89 -6.87
C LEU A 311 1.02 -13.95 -8.07
N GLN A 312 1.60 -12.76 -7.99
CA GLN A 312 1.42 -11.63 -8.90
C GLN A 312 2.00 -11.89 -10.30
N LEU A 313 3.27 -12.32 -10.40
CA LEU A 313 3.90 -12.58 -11.69
C LEU A 313 3.20 -13.72 -12.49
N PRO A 314 2.92 -14.91 -11.91
CA PRO A 314 2.16 -15.95 -12.62
C PRO A 314 0.75 -15.50 -13.03
N LEU A 315 0.07 -14.70 -12.21
CA LEU A 315 -1.26 -14.20 -12.54
C LEU A 315 -1.23 -13.26 -13.76
N PHE A 316 -0.31 -12.30 -13.81
CA PHE A 316 -0.19 -11.40 -14.96
C PHE A 316 0.21 -12.15 -16.24
N VAL A 317 1.08 -13.15 -16.14
CA VAL A 317 1.40 -14.05 -17.27
C VAL A 317 0.17 -14.82 -17.74
N ALA A 318 -0.66 -15.34 -16.83
CA ALA A 318 -1.89 -16.03 -17.18
C ALA A 318 -2.94 -15.11 -17.82
N ILE A 319 -3.11 -13.87 -17.33
CA ILE A 319 -3.99 -12.86 -17.94
C ILE A 319 -3.49 -12.48 -19.34
N PHE A 320 -2.18 -12.30 -19.53
CA PHE A 320 -1.61 -12.02 -20.85
C PHE A 320 -1.90 -13.14 -21.85
N ILE A 321 -1.68 -14.40 -21.44
CA ILE A 321 -1.96 -15.58 -22.27
C ILE A 321 -3.46 -15.66 -22.60
N PHE A 322 -4.34 -15.49 -21.59
CA PHE A 322 -5.79 -15.48 -21.77
C PHE A 322 -6.22 -14.43 -22.81
N GLY A 323 -5.91 -13.14 -22.59
CA GLY A 323 -6.27 -12.08 -23.53
C GLY A 323 -5.66 -12.27 -24.93
N PHE A 324 -4.45 -12.84 -25.02
CA PHE A 324 -3.77 -13.05 -26.30
C PHE A 324 -4.40 -14.21 -27.09
N CYS A 325 -4.80 -15.29 -26.42
CA CYS A 325 -5.60 -16.35 -27.02
C CYS A 325 -6.93 -15.80 -27.56
N GLU A 326 -7.65 -15.02 -26.75
CA GLU A 326 -8.93 -14.41 -27.13
C GLU A 326 -8.83 -13.41 -28.30
N VAL A 327 -7.68 -12.76 -28.51
CA VAL A 327 -7.44 -11.94 -29.72
C VAL A 327 -7.28 -12.82 -30.97
N LEU A 328 -6.62 -13.97 -30.86
CA LEU A 328 -6.30 -14.84 -32.01
C LEU A 328 -7.47 -15.74 -32.42
N ALA A 329 -8.09 -16.38 -31.45
CA ALA A 329 -9.19 -17.32 -31.63
C ALA A 329 -10.07 -17.23 -30.38
N PRO A 330 -11.17 -16.46 -30.42
CA PRO A 330 -12.14 -16.44 -29.33
C PRO A 330 -12.58 -17.86 -29.01
N SER A 331 -12.44 -18.23 -27.75
CA SER A 331 -12.97 -19.49 -27.23
C SER A 331 -14.40 -19.26 -26.73
N SER A 332 -15.08 -20.34 -26.34
CA SER A 332 -16.40 -20.30 -25.68
C SER A 332 -16.67 -21.52 -24.79
N GLY A 333 -15.60 -22.19 -24.33
CA GLY A 333 -15.72 -23.46 -23.60
C GLY A 333 -15.78 -23.32 -22.07
N ASP A 334 -16.35 -24.32 -21.38
CA ASP A 334 -16.38 -24.39 -19.90
C ASP A 334 -14.99 -24.14 -19.26
N ALA A 335 -13.92 -24.63 -19.90
CA ALA A 335 -12.54 -24.46 -19.44
C ALA A 335 -12.11 -22.99 -19.39
N GLU A 336 -12.56 -22.18 -20.34
CA GLU A 336 -12.32 -20.74 -20.38
C GLU A 336 -13.10 -20.04 -19.28
N LEU A 337 -14.39 -20.36 -19.09
CA LEU A 337 -15.21 -19.83 -18.01
C LEU A 337 -14.57 -20.08 -16.63
N TYR A 338 -14.03 -21.27 -16.38
CA TYR A 338 -13.33 -21.56 -15.13
C TYR A 338 -12.02 -20.76 -14.98
N VAL A 339 -11.24 -20.60 -16.05
CA VAL A 339 -10.01 -19.80 -16.05
C VAL A 339 -10.33 -18.32 -15.85
N SER A 340 -11.27 -17.77 -16.62
CA SER A 340 -11.60 -16.35 -16.66
C SER A 340 -12.20 -15.85 -15.35
N ILE A 341 -13.09 -16.62 -14.72
CA ILE A 341 -13.60 -16.35 -13.36
C ILE A 341 -12.45 -16.40 -12.33
N THR A 342 -11.58 -17.40 -12.41
CA THR A 342 -10.45 -17.56 -11.47
C THR A 342 -9.47 -16.40 -11.57
N LEU A 343 -9.10 -16.00 -12.79
CA LEU A 343 -8.22 -14.85 -13.06
C LEU A 343 -8.88 -13.55 -12.57
N THR A 344 -10.16 -13.35 -12.87
CA THR A 344 -10.91 -12.16 -12.43
C THR A 344 -10.92 -12.05 -10.91
N PHE A 345 -11.32 -13.12 -10.20
CA PHE A 345 -11.35 -13.14 -8.73
C PHE A 345 -9.96 -12.90 -8.12
N ALA A 346 -8.92 -13.57 -8.63
CA ALA A 346 -7.55 -13.40 -8.14
C ALA A 346 -7.02 -11.97 -8.36
N THR A 347 -7.37 -11.33 -9.48
CA THR A 347 -6.96 -9.94 -9.78
C THR A 347 -7.68 -8.94 -8.87
N TRP A 348 -8.98 -9.15 -8.62
CA TRP A 348 -9.72 -8.35 -7.63
C TRP A 348 -9.17 -8.55 -6.21
N ALA A 349 -8.77 -9.76 -5.82
CA ALA A 349 -8.13 -10.02 -4.53
C ALA A 349 -6.77 -9.31 -4.40
N LEU A 350 -5.94 -9.33 -5.45
CA LEU A 350 -4.66 -8.59 -5.46
C LEU A 350 -4.85 -7.06 -5.43
N SER A 351 -6.01 -6.52 -5.81
CA SER A 351 -6.26 -5.06 -5.73
C SER A 351 -6.06 -4.49 -4.32
N ILE A 352 -6.26 -5.32 -3.28
CA ILE A 352 -6.06 -4.96 -1.87
C ILE A 352 -4.63 -4.45 -1.61
N GLN A 353 -3.63 -4.95 -2.34
CA GLN A 353 -2.24 -4.51 -2.21
C GLN A 353 -2.04 -3.02 -2.51
N TYR A 354 -2.87 -2.40 -3.36
CA TYR A 354 -2.77 -0.95 -3.59
C TYR A 354 -3.16 -0.12 -2.36
N LEU A 355 -3.87 -0.70 -1.38
CA LEU A 355 -4.16 -0.04 -0.10
C LEU A 355 -2.93 0.04 0.83
N GLU A 356 -1.84 -0.68 0.53
CA GLU A 356 -0.56 -0.68 1.26
C GLU A 356 0.00 0.73 1.49
N VAL A 357 -0.20 1.63 0.51
CA VAL A 357 0.30 3.01 0.51
C VAL A 357 -0.50 3.95 1.42
N HIS A 358 -1.75 3.59 1.78
CA HIS A 358 -2.61 4.47 2.57
C HIS A 358 -2.36 4.33 4.06
N GLU A 359 -1.99 5.42 4.73
CA GLU A 359 -1.72 5.49 6.18
C GLU A 359 -2.82 4.85 7.05
N THR A 360 -4.08 4.90 6.61
CA THR A 360 -5.25 4.36 7.32
C THR A 360 -5.57 2.89 7.01
N ALA A 361 -4.96 2.29 6.00
CA ALA A 361 -5.32 0.96 5.50
C ALA A 361 -4.13 0.01 5.31
N GLY A 362 -2.91 0.53 5.11
CA GLY A 362 -1.72 -0.30 4.89
C GLY A 362 -1.42 -1.26 6.03
N TYR A 363 -1.66 -0.84 7.29
CA TYR A 363 -1.49 -1.68 8.47
C TYR A 363 -2.47 -2.87 8.53
N LEU A 364 -3.58 -2.83 7.78
CA LEU A 364 -4.56 -3.93 7.75
C LEU A 364 -4.03 -5.13 6.95
N ILE A 365 -3.13 -4.93 5.98
CA ILE A 365 -2.66 -6.01 5.10
C ILE A 365 -1.74 -7.00 5.87
N PRO A 366 -0.71 -6.57 6.62
CA PRO A 366 0.07 -7.47 7.49
C PRO A 366 -0.81 -8.17 8.55
N MET A 367 -1.73 -7.41 9.16
CA MET A 367 -2.67 -7.93 10.17
C MET A 367 -3.57 -9.03 9.61
N MET A 368 -4.17 -8.84 8.43
CA MET A 368 -4.99 -9.85 7.75
C MET A 368 -4.20 -11.12 7.42
N LYS A 369 -2.91 -11.01 7.10
CA LYS A 369 -2.03 -12.17 6.83
C LYS A 369 -1.85 -13.04 8.08
N HIS A 370 -1.54 -12.46 9.23
CA HIS A 370 -1.39 -13.23 10.47
C HIS A 370 -2.73 -13.81 10.97
N MET A 371 -3.83 -13.06 10.81
CA MET A 371 -5.18 -13.57 11.09
C MET A 371 -5.55 -14.74 10.16
N LEU A 372 -5.11 -14.75 8.90
CA LEU A 372 -5.29 -15.88 7.99
C LEU A 372 -4.50 -17.11 8.45
N ASP A 373 -3.28 -16.95 8.97
CA ASP A 373 -2.54 -18.06 9.56
C ASP A 373 -3.28 -18.67 10.76
N ASP A 374 -3.99 -17.88 11.56
CA ASP A 374 -4.84 -18.39 12.64
C ASP A 374 -6.08 -19.15 12.12
N VAL A 375 -6.69 -18.67 11.03
CA VAL A 375 -7.76 -19.40 10.32
C VAL A 375 -7.23 -20.73 9.77
N LEU A 376 -6.01 -20.78 9.24
CA LEU A 376 -5.40 -22.03 8.74
C LEU A 376 -5.09 -23.02 9.89
N LYS A 377 -4.54 -22.54 11.01
CA LYS A 377 -4.34 -23.35 12.24
C LYS A 377 -5.67 -23.90 12.76
N PHE A 378 -6.73 -23.08 12.75
CA PHE A 378 -8.08 -23.48 13.12
C PHE A 378 -8.66 -24.53 12.16
N MET A 379 -8.52 -24.34 10.84
CA MET A 379 -9.00 -25.29 9.85
C MET A 379 -8.34 -26.67 10.01
N ALA A 380 -7.04 -26.72 10.33
CA ALA A 380 -6.36 -27.99 10.65
C ALA A 380 -6.97 -28.72 11.85
N PHE A 381 -7.48 -28.00 12.86
CA PHE A 381 -8.21 -28.56 14.00
C PHE A 381 -9.66 -28.93 13.65
N TYR A 382 -10.34 -28.17 12.79
CA TYR A 382 -11.75 -28.38 12.43
C TYR A 382 -11.95 -29.51 11.41
N VAL A 383 -11.04 -29.71 10.46
CA VAL A 383 -11.17 -30.70 9.36
C VAL A 383 -11.56 -32.12 9.82
N PRO A 384 -11.03 -32.69 10.92
CA PRO A 384 -11.49 -33.98 11.44
C PRO A 384 -12.98 -34.01 11.83
N PHE A 385 -13.49 -32.94 12.44
CA PHE A 385 -14.92 -32.81 12.80
C PHE A 385 -15.78 -32.65 11.54
N LEU A 386 -15.35 -31.80 10.60
CA LEU A 386 -16.00 -31.63 9.30
C LEU A 386 -16.12 -32.98 8.56
N GLY A 387 -15.05 -33.77 8.52
CA GLY A 387 -15.05 -35.12 7.95
C GLY A 387 -16.02 -36.06 8.65
N ALA A 388 -16.02 -36.08 9.98
CA ALA A 388 -16.94 -36.93 10.76
C ALA A 388 -18.42 -36.59 10.52
N TYR A 389 -18.79 -35.31 10.55
CA TYR A 389 -20.16 -34.86 10.27
C TYR A 389 -20.55 -35.06 8.81
N THR A 390 -19.63 -34.86 7.86
CA THR A 390 -19.85 -35.17 6.44
C THR A 390 -20.25 -36.64 6.23
N ILE A 391 -19.48 -37.57 6.82
CA ILE A 391 -19.79 -39.01 6.74
C ILE A 391 -21.12 -39.30 7.42
N ALA A 392 -21.39 -38.72 8.59
CA ALA A 392 -22.63 -38.93 9.33
C ALA A 392 -23.87 -38.46 8.55
N TYR A 393 -23.84 -37.27 7.93
CA TYR A 393 -24.94 -36.78 7.10
C TYR A 393 -25.11 -37.61 5.82
N TYR A 394 -24.02 -37.93 5.13
CA TYR A 394 -24.08 -38.79 3.93
C TYR A 394 -24.73 -40.14 4.23
N LEU A 395 -24.33 -40.82 5.32
CA LEU A 395 -24.93 -42.09 5.74
C LEU A 395 -26.37 -41.93 6.24
N LEU A 396 -26.71 -40.80 6.88
CA LEU A 396 -28.08 -40.53 7.31
C LEU A 396 -29.03 -40.39 6.11
N PHE A 397 -28.60 -39.76 5.02
CA PHE A 397 -29.44 -39.50 3.84
C PHE A 397 -29.21 -40.49 2.68
N GLN A 398 -28.34 -41.48 2.84
CA GLN A 398 -28.04 -42.48 1.81
C GLN A 398 -29.32 -43.18 1.33
N GLY A 399 -29.56 -43.13 0.02
CA GLY A 399 -30.72 -43.74 -0.63
C GLY A 399 -32.06 -43.00 -0.42
N ARG A 400 -32.05 -41.75 0.07
CA ARG A 400 -33.28 -40.96 0.37
C ARG A 400 -33.54 -39.80 -0.60
N ASN A 401 -32.72 -39.66 -1.65
CA ASN A 401 -32.86 -38.66 -2.73
C ASN A 401 -32.88 -37.17 -2.30
N GLU A 402 -32.34 -36.83 -1.12
CA GLU A 402 -32.14 -35.43 -0.73
C GLU A 402 -30.90 -34.82 -1.41
N ALA A 403 -31.10 -33.73 -2.16
CA ALA A 403 -30.06 -33.16 -3.03
C ALA A 403 -28.81 -32.67 -2.26
N ALA A 404 -28.99 -32.12 -1.06
CA ALA A 404 -27.90 -31.59 -0.23
C ALA A 404 -26.95 -32.67 0.34
N TYR A 405 -27.36 -33.95 0.30
CA TYR A 405 -26.66 -35.07 0.93
C TYR A 405 -26.56 -36.33 0.05
N ASN A 406 -26.95 -36.24 -1.22
CA ASN A 406 -26.97 -37.37 -2.17
C ASN A 406 -25.57 -37.97 -2.46
N THR A 407 -24.52 -37.18 -2.29
CA THR A 407 -23.12 -37.60 -2.44
C THR A 407 -22.29 -37.15 -1.25
N MET A 408 -21.11 -37.75 -1.10
CA MET A 408 -20.10 -37.34 -0.13
C MET A 408 -19.68 -35.87 -0.32
N SER A 409 -19.56 -35.40 -1.57
CA SER A 409 -19.15 -34.03 -1.90
C SER A 409 -20.23 -33.00 -1.57
N HIS A 410 -21.50 -33.28 -1.89
CA HIS A 410 -22.61 -32.41 -1.50
C HIS A 410 -22.77 -32.37 0.03
N SER A 411 -22.66 -33.52 0.69
CA SER A 411 -22.65 -33.60 2.16
C SER A 411 -21.50 -32.81 2.79
N PHE A 412 -20.33 -32.76 2.14
CA PHE A 412 -19.16 -32.00 2.60
C PHE A 412 -19.40 -30.50 2.51
N VAL A 413 -19.91 -30.02 1.37
CA VAL A 413 -20.26 -28.60 1.19
C VAL A 413 -21.32 -28.19 2.20
N THR A 414 -22.40 -28.98 2.35
CA THR A 414 -23.46 -28.69 3.33
C THR A 414 -22.92 -28.70 4.77
N ALA A 415 -22.05 -29.64 5.14
CA ALA A 415 -21.40 -29.64 6.45
C ALA A 415 -20.46 -28.42 6.66
N PHE A 416 -19.76 -27.98 5.62
CA PHE A 416 -18.93 -26.78 5.66
C PHE A 416 -19.77 -25.49 5.77
N LEU A 417 -20.93 -25.41 5.13
CA LEU A 417 -21.83 -24.25 5.26
C LEU A 417 -22.36 -24.08 6.71
N VAL A 418 -22.50 -25.17 7.47
CA VAL A 418 -22.83 -25.11 8.91
C VAL A 418 -21.72 -24.46 9.75
N LEU A 419 -20.44 -24.50 9.35
CA LEU A 419 -19.37 -23.73 10.01
C LEU A 419 -19.63 -22.22 9.94
N VAL A 420 -20.17 -21.76 8.81
CA VAL A 420 -20.50 -20.34 8.57
C VAL A 420 -21.87 -19.97 9.17
N GLY A 421 -22.55 -20.93 9.82
CA GLY A 421 -23.86 -20.74 10.43
C GLY A 421 -25.05 -20.88 9.47
N GLN A 422 -24.84 -21.30 8.23
CA GLN A 422 -25.93 -21.62 7.31
C GLN A 422 -26.45 -23.04 7.62
N ILE A 423 -27.63 -23.10 8.23
CA ILE A 423 -28.32 -24.34 8.61
C ILE A 423 -29.63 -24.43 7.84
N ASP A 424 -29.79 -25.51 7.06
CA ASP A 424 -31.06 -25.93 6.49
C ASP A 424 -31.64 -27.08 7.32
N ALA A 425 -32.90 -26.93 7.75
CA ALA A 425 -33.62 -27.93 8.54
C ALA A 425 -34.54 -28.82 7.67
N ASP A 426 -34.92 -28.36 6.47
CA ASP A 426 -35.92 -29.00 5.61
C ASP A 426 -35.61 -30.47 5.27
N PRO A 427 -34.35 -30.89 5.03
CA PRO A 427 -34.03 -32.29 4.76
C PRO A 427 -34.29 -33.18 5.98
N PHE A 428 -34.09 -32.67 7.20
CA PHE A 428 -34.25 -33.44 8.43
C PHE A 428 -35.73 -33.69 8.77
N GLU A 429 -36.64 -32.78 8.39
CA GLU A 429 -38.09 -32.95 8.52
C GLU A 429 -38.65 -34.01 7.58
N LYS A 430 -38.05 -34.18 6.39
CA LYS A 430 -38.47 -35.15 5.35
C LYS A 430 -38.06 -36.59 5.66
N LEU A 431 -37.38 -36.86 6.77
CA LEU A 431 -36.90 -38.19 7.12
C LEU A 431 -38.07 -39.14 7.43
N PRO A 432 -38.09 -40.39 6.89
CA PRO A 432 -39.30 -41.20 6.80
C PRO A 432 -39.75 -41.87 8.10
N SER A 433 -39.01 -41.71 9.21
CA SER A 433 -39.32 -42.36 10.48
C SER A 433 -38.73 -41.58 11.67
N PRO A 434 -39.34 -41.67 12.87
CA PRO A 434 -38.97 -40.85 14.02
C PRO A 434 -37.54 -41.09 14.53
N GLY A 435 -36.99 -42.29 14.38
CA GLY A 435 -35.61 -42.60 14.79
C GLY A 435 -34.57 -41.76 14.01
N PRO A 436 -34.53 -41.86 12.67
CA PRO A 436 -33.72 -40.99 11.82
C PRO A 436 -33.96 -39.49 12.02
N ILE A 437 -35.21 -39.04 12.22
CA ILE A 437 -35.52 -37.63 12.52
C ILE A 437 -34.78 -37.18 13.79
N VAL A 438 -34.95 -37.92 14.89
CA VAL A 438 -34.30 -37.60 16.19
C VAL A 438 -32.77 -37.66 16.08
N LEU A 439 -32.23 -38.65 15.37
CA LEU A 439 -30.78 -38.76 15.12
C LEU A 439 -30.27 -37.56 14.30
N GLY A 440 -31.01 -37.15 13.27
CA GLY A 440 -30.67 -36.03 12.41
C GLY A 440 -30.62 -34.70 13.16
N TYR A 441 -31.68 -34.37 13.91
CA TYR A 441 -31.67 -33.18 14.76
C TYR A 441 -30.63 -33.25 15.88
N THR A 442 -30.35 -34.43 16.43
CA THR A 442 -29.27 -34.60 17.43
C THR A 442 -27.92 -34.27 16.80
N LEU A 443 -27.59 -34.84 15.63
CA LEU A 443 -26.36 -34.55 14.89
C LEU A 443 -26.25 -33.07 14.52
N LEU A 444 -27.34 -32.46 14.05
CA LEU A 444 -27.38 -31.06 13.67
C LEU A 444 -27.16 -30.14 14.88
N LEU A 445 -27.83 -30.40 16.00
CA LEU A 445 -27.71 -29.64 17.24
C LEU A 445 -26.30 -29.78 17.84
N THR A 446 -25.72 -30.99 17.86
CA THR A 446 -24.33 -31.17 18.32
C THR A 446 -23.32 -30.53 17.38
N HIS A 447 -23.56 -30.55 16.06
CA HIS A 447 -22.70 -29.88 15.09
C HIS A 447 -22.74 -28.37 15.26
N ALA A 448 -23.92 -27.77 15.27
CA ALA A 448 -24.12 -26.33 15.46
C ALA A 448 -23.55 -25.85 16.81
N THR A 449 -23.79 -26.58 17.90
CA THR A 449 -23.26 -26.21 19.23
C THR A 449 -21.74 -26.31 19.27
N LEU A 450 -21.16 -27.40 18.78
CA LEU A 450 -19.71 -27.58 18.77
C LEU A 450 -19.03 -26.54 17.87
N VAL A 451 -19.57 -26.28 16.69
CA VAL A 451 -18.88 -25.46 15.68
C VAL A 451 -19.17 -23.98 15.86
N ILE A 452 -20.43 -23.56 15.96
CA ILE A 452 -20.81 -22.15 16.02
C ILE A 452 -20.62 -21.59 17.44
N VAL A 453 -21.06 -22.32 18.48
CA VAL A 453 -21.02 -21.80 19.86
C VAL A 453 -19.65 -21.98 20.52
N LEU A 454 -18.92 -23.07 20.22
CA LEU A 454 -17.61 -23.33 20.82
C LEU A 454 -16.47 -22.94 19.87
N LEU A 455 -16.34 -23.58 18.70
CA LEU A 455 -15.15 -23.41 17.86
C LEU A 455 -15.03 -22.03 17.20
N LEU A 456 -16.11 -21.46 16.65
CA LEU A 456 -16.08 -20.15 16.00
C LEU A 456 -15.76 -19.03 17.01
N ASN A 457 -16.30 -19.12 18.22
CA ASN A 457 -15.97 -18.20 19.31
C ASN A 457 -14.50 -18.30 19.76
N VAL A 458 -13.91 -19.51 19.75
CA VAL A 458 -12.47 -19.70 19.99
C VAL A 458 -11.64 -19.10 18.85
N LEU A 459 -12.04 -19.26 17.58
CA LEU A 459 -11.38 -18.60 16.44
C LEU A 459 -11.38 -17.08 16.58
N ILE A 460 -12.54 -16.47 16.86
CA ILE A 460 -12.67 -15.02 17.08
C ILE A 460 -11.80 -14.56 18.27
N ALA A 461 -11.75 -15.34 19.35
CA ALA A 461 -10.90 -15.01 20.51
C ALA A 461 -9.40 -15.07 20.17
N MET A 462 -8.94 -16.06 19.40
CA MET A 462 -7.55 -16.12 18.91
C MET A 462 -7.24 -14.94 17.99
N MET A 463 -8.09 -14.68 16.98
CA MET A 463 -7.93 -13.57 16.04
C MET A 463 -7.87 -12.21 16.76
N ASN A 464 -8.71 -11.98 17.78
CA ASN A 464 -8.67 -10.76 18.58
C ASN A 464 -7.38 -10.62 19.41
N ALA A 465 -6.84 -11.73 19.94
CA ALA A 465 -5.59 -11.71 20.70
C ALA A 465 -4.37 -11.45 19.78
N THR A 466 -4.34 -12.07 18.61
CA THR A 466 -3.34 -11.81 17.56
C THR A 466 -3.44 -10.36 17.09
N MET A 467 -4.62 -9.89 16.69
CA MET A 467 -4.86 -8.49 16.27
C MET A 467 -4.39 -7.47 17.32
N ALA A 468 -4.66 -7.70 18.61
CA ALA A 468 -4.24 -6.80 19.68
C ALA A 468 -2.72 -6.77 19.88
N THR A 469 -2.04 -7.89 19.63
CA THR A 469 -0.56 -7.98 19.70
C THR A 469 0.07 -7.33 18.48
N ASP A 470 -0.41 -7.69 17.29
CA ASP A 470 0.11 -7.22 16.01
C ASP A 470 -0.13 -5.72 15.80
N MET A 471 -1.21 -5.14 16.34
CA MET A 471 -1.47 -3.71 16.21
C MET A 471 -0.36 -2.84 16.85
N GLU A 472 0.42 -3.37 17.80
CA GLU A 472 1.59 -2.66 18.33
C GLU A 472 2.77 -2.61 17.34
N THR A 473 2.92 -3.60 16.44
CA THR A 473 3.94 -3.60 15.38
C THR A 473 3.43 -3.10 14.03
N ALA A 474 2.11 -3.16 13.79
CA ALA A 474 1.49 -2.90 12.50
C ALA A 474 1.71 -1.47 11.98
N GLN A 475 2.03 -0.51 12.86
CA GLN A 475 2.46 0.84 12.45
C GLN A 475 3.85 0.81 11.81
N LEU A 476 4.81 0.10 12.44
CA LEU A 476 6.13 -0.13 11.85
C LEU A 476 6.01 -0.96 10.57
N ASP A 477 5.20 -2.02 10.58
CA ASP A 477 4.97 -2.85 9.40
C ASP A 477 4.35 -2.05 8.24
N ALA A 478 3.46 -1.08 8.52
CA ALA A 478 2.92 -0.17 7.50
C ALA A 478 3.98 0.80 6.94
N ILE A 479 4.87 1.32 7.78
CA ILE A 479 6.01 2.15 7.34
C ILE A 479 6.98 1.32 6.49
N VAL A 480 7.25 0.08 6.89
CA VAL A 480 8.05 -0.91 6.14
C VAL A 480 7.41 -1.19 4.78
N SER A 481 6.10 -1.48 4.73
CA SER A 481 5.32 -1.68 3.52
C SER A 481 5.37 -0.47 2.57
N PHE A 482 5.20 0.75 3.08
CA PHE A 482 5.34 1.98 2.31
C PHE A 482 6.78 2.18 1.78
N ALA A 483 7.77 1.87 2.60
CA ALA A 483 9.18 1.90 2.23
C ALA A 483 9.54 0.84 1.17
N GLU A 484 8.94 -0.35 1.23
CA GLU A 484 9.05 -1.41 0.23
C GLU A 484 8.38 -1.01 -1.10
N CYS A 485 7.22 -0.32 -1.06
CA CYS A 485 6.57 0.27 -2.24
C CYS A 485 7.45 1.34 -2.93
N ILE A 486 8.10 2.22 -2.14
CA ILE A 486 9.08 3.17 -2.65
C ILE A 486 10.27 2.44 -3.27
N LEU A 487 10.82 1.42 -2.60
CA LEU A 487 11.95 0.65 -3.11
C LEU A 487 11.60 -0.13 -4.40
N ARG A 488 10.38 -0.65 -4.52
CA ARG A 488 9.84 -1.26 -5.75
C ARG A 488 9.81 -0.25 -6.91
N SER A 489 9.44 0.99 -6.65
CA SER A 489 9.48 2.08 -7.62
C SER A 489 10.93 2.52 -7.96
N GLU A 490 11.83 2.48 -6.98
CA GLU A 490 13.27 2.80 -7.15
C GLU A 490 14.01 1.73 -7.98
N LYS A 491 13.66 0.45 -7.81
CA LYS A 491 14.15 -0.69 -8.61
C LYS A 491 13.88 -0.52 -10.10
N THR A 492 12.68 -0.03 -10.47
CA THR A 492 12.23 0.00 -11.88
C THR A 492 12.64 1.28 -12.62
N ILE A 493 12.69 2.44 -11.96
CA ILE A 493 13.18 3.70 -12.56
C ILE A 493 14.72 3.75 -12.62
N LYS A 494 15.40 3.04 -11.71
CA LYS A 494 16.81 3.23 -11.33
C LYS A 494 17.03 4.56 -10.59
N LEU A 495 18.16 4.66 -9.89
CA LEU A 495 18.46 5.76 -8.96
C LEU A 495 18.47 7.13 -9.68
N GLN A 496 17.47 7.97 -9.42
CA GLN A 496 17.45 9.35 -9.90
C GLN A 496 18.18 10.27 -8.92
N LYS A 497 19.06 11.14 -9.44
CA LYS A 497 19.74 12.16 -8.63
C LYS A 497 18.74 13.23 -8.19
N LEU A 498 18.83 13.59 -6.92
CA LEU A 498 18.06 14.65 -6.29
C LEU A 498 18.76 15.99 -6.53
N VAL A 499 18.25 16.77 -7.48
CA VAL A 499 18.73 18.14 -7.73
C VAL A 499 17.89 19.08 -6.86
N LEU A 500 18.36 19.31 -5.63
CA LEU A 500 17.78 20.33 -4.74
C LEU A 500 18.62 21.61 -4.79
N PRO A 501 17.99 22.79 -4.66
CA PRO A 501 18.70 24.01 -4.30
C PRO A 501 19.31 23.86 -2.90
N ILE A 502 20.64 23.74 -2.85
CA ILE A 502 21.43 23.59 -1.63
C ILE A 502 21.47 24.94 -0.89
N ALA A 503 21.65 24.89 0.44
CA ALA A 503 21.95 26.06 1.26
C ALA A 503 23.35 26.60 0.98
N GLU A 504 23.54 27.25 -0.17
CA GLU A 504 24.80 27.95 -0.43
C GLU A 504 24.97 29.04 0.64
N SER A 505 26.05 28.93 1.42
CA SER A 505 26.29 29.82 2.55
C SER A 505 26.46 31.25 2.03
N LEU A 506 25.56 32.15 2.46
CA LEU A 506 25.62 33.58 2.16
C LEU A 506 27.07 34.07 2.27
N PRO A 507 27.68 34.60 1.19
CA PRO A 507 28.96 35.26 1.30
C PRO A 507 28.81 36.44 2.29
N ALA A 508 29.86 36.68 3.07
CA ALA A 508 29.88 37.79 4.01
C ALA A 508 29.67 39.13 3.25
N PRO A 509 29.07 40.16 3.89
CA PRO A 509 28.93 41.45 3.26
C PRO A 509 30.31 42.04 2.98
N GLU A 510 30.69 42.14 1.71
CA GLU A 510 31.84 42.92 1.29
C GLU A 510 31.45 44.40 1.24
N ASP A 511 32.24 45.22 1.93
CA ASP A 511 32.07 46.67 1.96
C ASP A 511 32.45 47.30 0.60
N ASP A 512 31.55 48.11 0.03
CA ASP A 512 31.86 49.07 -1.05
C ASP A 512 32.59 50.29 -0.44
N PRO A 513 33.63 50.86 -1.09
CA PRO A 513 33.34 51.91 -2.08
C PRO A 513 34.33 52.01 -3.27
N THR A 514 33.78 52.05 -4.50
CA THR A 514 34.26 52.81 -5.68
C THR A 514 35.69 52.61 -6.23
N GLN A 515 35.81 52.30 -7.53
CA GLN A 515 36.46 53.22 -8.49
C GLN A 515 36.22 52.90 -9.99
N MET A 516 35.63 53.88 -10.67
CA MET A 516 35.86 54.37 -12.05
C MET A 516 36.94 53.70 -12.93
N GLY A 517 36.59 53.38 -14.18
CA GLY A 517 37.55 53.03 -15.25
C GLY A 517 36.90 52.60 -16.56
N ASP A 518 36.84 53.51 -17.55
CA ASP A 518 36.31 53.25 -18.90
C ASP A 518 37.21 52.31 -19.73
N THR A 519 36.64 51.54 -20.67
CA THR A 519 36.99 51.65 -22.11
C THR A 519 36.04 50.88 -23.04
N ASP A 520 35.74 51.46 -24.20
CA ASP A 520 34.92 50.89 -25.28
C ASP A 520 35.54 49.61 -25.91
N THR A 521 34.90 48.87 -26.82
CA THR A 521 34.87 49.23 -28.26
C THR A 521 33.88 48.35 -29.06
N THR A 522 33.10 48.97 -29.98
CA THR A 522 32.53 48.39 -31.23
C THR A 522 31.46 47.25 -31.16
N SER A 523 30.46 47.16 -32.06
CA SER A 523 30.05 48.01 -33.20
C SER A 523 28.59 47.71 -33.63
N SER A 524 27.88 48.71 -34.18
CA SER A 524 27.03 48.71 -35.42
C SER A 524 26.21 47.45 -35.80
N ALA A 525 24.96 47.50 -36.28
CA ALA A 525 24.06 48.57 -36.77
C ALA A 525 22.59 48.07 -36.63
N ALA A 526 21.61 48.84 -36.16
CA ALA A 526 20.91 49.97 -36.79
C ALA A 526 19.63 49.58 -37.59
N THR A 527 18.50 50.12 -37.10
CA THR A 527 17.30 50.60 -37.84
C THR A 527 16.35 49.58 -38.52
N ASN A 528 15.02 49.79 -38.59
CA ASN A 528 14.27 51.05 -38.45
C ASN A 528 12.80 50.91 -37.94
N GLU A 529 12.28 52.04 -37.41
CA GLU A 529 10.88 52.55 -37.44
C GLU A 529 9.68 51.64 -37.08
N ILE A 530 8.97 51.88 -35.96
CA ILE A 530 7.92 52.90 -35.71
C ILE A 530 6.57 52.60 -36.39
N SER A 531 5.55 52.32 -35.56
CA SER A 531 4.22 52.95 -35.67
C SER A 531 3.48 52.90 -34.33
N ARG A 532 3.11 54.07 -33.81
CA ARG A 532 2.15 54.24 -32.70
C ARG A 532 0.73 54.10 -33.25
N SER A 533 -0.18 53.58 -32.42
CA SER A 533 -1.62 53.83 -32.55
C SER A 533 -2.25 53.79 -31.15
N ASP A 534 -2.44 54.96 -30.56
CA ASP A 534 -3.17 55.10 -29.29
C ASP A 534 -4.68 54.95 -29.55
N ALA A 535 -5.38 54.15 -28.74
CA ALA A 535 -6.84 54.20 -28.62
C ALA A 535 -7.25 53.80 -27.19
N ASN A 536 -7.64 54.79 -26.39
CA ASN A 536 -8.11 54.61 -25.02
C ASN A 536 -9.60 54.24 -25.02
N THR A 537 -10.02 53.28 -24.20
CA THR A 537 -11.42 53.15 -23.76
C THR A 537 -11.49 52.45 -22.40
N ASP A 538 -12.34 52.95 -21.51
CA ASP A 538 -12.19 52.78 -20.06
C ASP A 538 -12.97 51.58 -19.46
N ASN A 539 -12.30 50.90 -18.51
CA ASN A 539 -12.73 50.60 -17.14
C ASN A 539 -14.06 49.87 -16.80
N GLU A 540 -13.94 48.61 -16.34
CA GLU A 540 -14.78 47.85 -15.35
C GLU A 540 -14.06 46.48 -15.08
N GLN A 541 -14.19 45.72 -13.98
CA GLN A 541 -14.59 45.94 -12.58
C GLN A 541 -14.01 44.77 -11.70
N PRO A 542 -13.22 44.99 -10.62
CA PRO A 542 -12.52 43.90 -9.90
C PRO A 542 -13.15 43.44 -8.56
N ASP A 543 -14.49 43.38 -8.44
CA ASP A 543 -15.16 43.16 -7.13
C ASP A 543 -15.43 41.69 -6.73
N VAL A 544 -15.29 40.72 -7.65
CA VAL A 544 -15.68 39.31 -7.40
C VAL A 544 -14.65 38.52 -6.57
N VAL A 545 -13.37 38.93 -6.58
CA VAL A 545 -12.30 38.19 -5.88
C VAL A 545 -12.30 38.48 -4.37
N VAL A 546 -12.56 39.73 -3.97
CA VAL A 546 -12.45 40.18 -2.57
C VAL A 546 -13.51 39.52 -1.69
N THR A 547 -14.76 39.46 -2.17
CA THR A 547 -15.89 38.80 -1.47
C THR A 547 -15.66 37.30 -1.24
N SER A 548 -14.93 36.62 -2.14
CA SER A 548 -14.57 35.20 -1.94
C SER A 548 -13.60 35.00 -0.77
N LEU A 549 -12.69 35.96 -0.52
CA LEU A 549 -11.63 35.85 0.47
C LEU A 549 -12.16 36.10 1.90
N GLU A 550 -13.04 37.09 2.07
CA GLU A 550 -13.74 37.36 3.34
C GLU A 550 -14.59 36.15 3.75
N THR A 551 -15.33 35.55 2.81
CA THR A 551 -16.13 34.33 3.04
C THR A 551 -15.29 33.14 3.53
N ILE A 552 -14.03 33.03 3.11
CA ILE A 552 -13.09 32.00 3.57
C ILE A 552 -12.51 32.35 4.95
N HIS A 553 -12.24 33.64 5.22
CA HIS A 553 -11.75 34.11 6.52
C HIS A 553 -12.78 33.85 7.64
N ASP A 554 -14.05 34.20 7.41
CA ASP A 554 -15.13 33.97 8.37
C ASP A 554 -15.34 32.47 8.66
N ARG A 555 -15.19 31.61 7.66
CA ARG A 555 -15.24 30.15 7.84
C ARG A 555 -14.08 29.60 8.66
N LEU A 556 -12.87 30.15 8.51
CA LEU A 556 -11.72 29.80 9.35
C LEU A 556 -11.94 30.22 10.80
N LEU A 557 -12.46 31.43 11.03
CA LEU A 557 -12.79 31.95 12.36
C LEU A 557 -13.89 31.11 13.05
N ALA A 558 -14.87 30.64 12.30
CA ALA A 558 -15.90 29.72 12.80
C ALA A 558 -15.31 28.34 13.19
N ILE A 559 -14.37 27.81 12.41
CA ILE A 559 -13.68 26.53 12.71
C ILE A 559 -12.82 26.67 13.98
N GLU A 560 -12.07 27.76 14.13
CA GLU A 560 -11.25 28.01 15.32
C GLU A 560 -12.11 28.14 16.60
N LYS A 561 -13.26 28.80 16.50
CA LYS A 561 -14.26 28.87 17.58
C LYS A 561 -14.84 27.50 17.94
N HIS A 562 -15.09 26.63 16.96
CA HIS A 562 -15.51 25.25 17.21
C HIS A 562 -14.42 24.42 17.88
N ALA A 563 -13.16 24.55 17.46
CA ALA A 563 -12.03 23.86 18.10
C ALA A 563 -11.87 24.27 19.58
N ALA A 564 -12.00 25.56 19.90
CA ALA A 564 -11.99 26.04 21.28
C ALA A 564 -13.16 25.48 22.11
N THR A 565 -14.35 25.30 21.49
CA THR A 565 -15.51 24.70 22.15
C THR A 565 -15.29 23.20 22.45
N ILE A 566 -14.64 22.47 21.55
CA ILE A 566 -14.28 21.06 21.75
C ILE A 566 -13.31 20.90 22.92
N SER A 567 -12.26 21.72 22.99
CA SER A 567 -11.31 21.66 24.13
C SER A 567 -11.95 22.02 25.49
N ALA A 568 -12.99 22.84 25.51
CA ALA A 568 -13.77 23.12 26.71
C ALA A 568 -14.59 21.89 27.15
N LEU A 569 -15.25 21.22 26.20
CA LEU A 569 -16.01 19.98 26.46
C LEU A 569 -15.11 18.82 26.91
N GLU A 570 -13.90 18.69 26.37
CA GLU A 570 -12.91 17.70 26.84
C GLU A 570 -12.53 17.94 28.31
N LYS A 571 -12.38 19.21 28.71
CA LYS A 571 -12.10 19.59 30.11
C LYS A 571 -13.27 19.26 31.03
N GLU A 572 -14.51 19.61 30.66
CA GLU A 572 -15.70 19.24 31.44
C GLU A 572 -15.84 17.72 31.59
N ASN A 573 -15.55 16.96 30.54
CA ASN A 573 -15.60 15.49 30.57
C ASN A 573 -14.50 14.89 31.48
N ALA A 574 -13.33 15.53 31.57
CA ALA A 574 -12.30 15.17 32.53
C ALA A 574 -12.72 15.44 33.99
N GLU A 575 -13.36 16.60 34.25
CA GLU A 575 -13.91 16.94 35.57
C GLU A 575 -15.06 15.99 35.97
N LEU A 576 -15.93 15.61 35.03
CA LEU A 576 -17.01 14.63 35.25
C LEU A 576 -16.48 13.25 35.63
N LYS A 577 -15.42 12.77 34.96
CA LYS A 577 -14.74 11.49 35.28
C LYS A 577 -14.11 11.50 36.67
N GLU A 578 -13.56 12.63 37.10
CA GLU A 578 -13.01 12.77 38.46
C GLU A 578 -14.11 12.84 39.52
N MET A 579 -15.26 13.48 39.24
CA MET A 579 -16.44 13.39 40.12
C MET A 579 -16.97 11.96 40.24
N LEU A 580 -17.04 11.19 39.15
CA LEU A 580 -17.43 9.78 39.16
C LEU A 580 -16.48 8.94 40.05
N ARG A 581 -15.16 9.11 39.93
CA ARG A 581 -14.20 8.44 40.83
C ARG A 581 -14.45 8.76 42.31
N ARG A 582 -14.74 10.01 42.63
CA ARG A 582 -15.02 10.44 44.01
C ARG A 582 -16.32 9.84 44.54
N LEU A 583 -17.33 9.72 43.69
CA LEU A 583 -18.59 9.07 44.02
C LEU A 583 -18.39 7.57 44.28
N ASP A 584 -17.63 6.86 43.43
CA ASP A 584 -17.28 5.45 43.63
C ASP A 584 -16.46 5.24 44.92
N ALA A 585 -15.50 6.11 45.21
CA ALA A 585 -14.73 6.07 46.44
C ALA A 585 -15.63 6.26 47.68
N PHE A 586 -16.57 7.20 47.64
CA PHE A 586 -17.54 7.46 48.71
C PHE A 586 -18.52 6.29 48.89
N LEU A 587 -19.05 5.72 47.81
CA LEU A 587 -19.96 4.57 47.84
C LEU A 587 -19.27 3.31 48.37
N ASN A 588 -17.98 3.12 48.11
CA ASN A 588 -17.21 2.02 48.68
C ASN A 588 -16.91 2.23 50.18
N LEU A 589 -16.72 3.47 50.63
CA LEU A 589 -16.53 3.79 52.06
C LEU A 589 -17.79 3.54 52.90
N HIS A 590 -18.98 3.60 52.31
CA HIS A 590 -20.26 3.37 52.97
C HIS A 590 -20.80 1.93 52.84
N LYS A 591 -20.06 1.01 52.20
CA LYS A 591 -20.39 -0.42 52.11
C LYS A 591 -19.73 -1.29 53.20
N THR A 592 -18.88 -0.69 54.03
CA THR A 592 -18.28 -1.26 55.25
C THR A 592 -18.96 -0.67 56.48
#